data_AF-A0A962V4I1-F1
#
_entry.id   AF-A0A962V4I1-F1
#
_cell.length_a   1.000
_cell.length_b   1.000
_cell.length_c   1.000
_cell.angle_alpha   90.00
_cell.angle_beta   90.00
_cell.angle_gamma   90.00
#
_symmetry.space_group_name_H-M   'P 1'
#
loop_
_entity.id
_entity.type
_entity.pdbx_description
1 polymer ?
#
loop_
_entity_poly.entity_id
_entity_poly.type
_entity_poly.pdbx_seq_one_letter_code
_entity_poly.pdbx_strand_id
1 'polypeptide(L)' 'EIDPTLTFRRSCREGICGSCAMNIDGTNTLACTKAISDVSNNAAAIYPLPHMPVVKDL' A
#
# COMPACT_ATOMS: atom_id res chain seq x y z
N GLU A 1 8.82 0.89 18.54
CA GLU A 1 8.48 1.32 17.17
C GLU A 1 9.55 0.82 16.21
N ILE A 2 9.18 0.52 14.96
CA ILE A 2 10.15 0.12 13.93
C ILE A 2 10.68 1.37 13.22
N ASP A 3 9.80 2.13 12.57
CA ASP A 3 10.16 3.38 11.89
C ASP A 3 8.95 4.37 11.85
N PRO A 4 8.99 5.47 12.61
CA PRO A 4 7.91 6.47 12.61
C PRO A 4 7.95 7.44 11.41
N THR A 5 8.97 7.36 10.55
CA THR A 5 9.13 8.26 9.41
C THR A 5 8.34 7.82 8.17
N LEU A 6 7.97 6.53 8.09
CA LEU A 6 7.18 5.94 7.02
C LEU A 6 5.80 6.61 6.89
N THR A 7 5.53 7.14 5.69
CA THR A 7 4.29 7.88 5.40
C THR A 7 3.43 7.13 4.37
N PHE A 8 2.13 7.00 4.63
CA PHE A 8 1.19 6.46 3.64
C PHE A 8 -0.23 6.95 3.89
N ARG A 9 -1.08 6.92 2.86
CA ARG A 9 -2.50 7.33 2.97
C ARG A 9 -3.41 6.17 3.40
N ARG A 10 -4.34 6.45 4.32
CA ARG A 10 -5.38 5.52 4.80
C ARG A 10 -6.60 6.25 5.36
N SER A 11 -7.79 5.67 5.21
CA SER A 11 -9.03 6.20 5.80
C SER A 11 -10.00 5.08 6.23
N CYS A 12 -10.89 4.60 5.35
CA CYS A 12 -12.03 3.74 5.70
C CYS A 12 -11.70 2.32 6.19
N ARG A 13 -10.57 1.74 5.75
CA ARG A 13 -10.17 0.34 6.02
C ARG A 13 -11.08 -0.78 5.49
N GLU A 14 -12.15 -0.45 4.78
CA GLU A 14 -13.10 -1.43 4.22
C GLU A 14 -13.21 -1.36 2.69
N GLY A 15 -12.24 -0.71 2.03
CA GLY A 15 -12.14 -0.67 0.58
C GLY A 15 -13.02 0.36 -0.13
N ILE A 16 -13.75 1.20 0.59
CA ILE A 16 -14.70 2.16 -0.03
C ILE A 16 -14.04 3.47 -0.52
N CYS A 17 -13.09 4.03 0.24
CA CYS A 17 -12.57 5.38 -0.03
C CYS A 17 -11.43 5.44 -1.07
N GLY A 18 -10.81 4.32 -1.42
CA GLY A 18 -9.63 4.27 -2.30
C GLY A 18 -8.34 4.90 -1.74
N SER A 19 -8.31 5.42 -0.51
CA SER A 19 -7.15 6.19 -0.01
C SER A 19 -5.84 5.40 0.14
N CYS A 20 -5.91 4.06 0.27
CA CYS A 20 -4.73 3.20 0.45
C CYS A 20 -4.39 2.41 -0.83
N ALA A 21 -4.69 2.99 -2.00
CA ALA A 21 -4.29 2.42 -3.27
C ALA A 21 -2.77 2.52 -3.44
N MET A 22 -2.12 1.38 -3.69
CA MET A 22 -0.68 1.24 -3.89
C MET A 22 -0.38 0.00 -4.74
N ASN A 23 0.85 -0.12 -5.23
CA ASN A 23 1.30 -1.31 -5.93
C ASN A 23 1.91 -2.29 -4.92
N ILE A 24 1.37 -3.51 -4.85
CA ILE A 24 1.84 -4.58 -3.95
C ILE A 24 2.17 -5.80 -4.83
N ASP A 25 3.42 -6.26 -4.78
CA ASP A 25 3.95 -7.35 -5.62
C ASP A 25 3.62 -7.18 -7.11
N GLY A 26 3.77 -5.96 -7.63
CA GLY A 26 3.52 -5.65 -9.04
C GLY A 26 2.06 -5.39 -9.39
N THR A 27 1.12 -5.58 -8.46
CA THR A 27 -0.32 -5.38 -8.70
C THR A 27 -0.85 -4.12 -8.00
N ASN A 28 -1.53 -3.24 -8.74
CA ASN A 28 -2.23 -2.10 -8.15
C ASN A 28 -3.47 -2.59 -7.39
N THR A 29 -3.52 -2.35 -6.09
CA THR A 29 -4.59 -2.84 -5.21
C THR A 29 -4.84 -1.89 -4.05
N LEU A 30 -5.85 -2.19 -3.23
CA LEU A 30 -6.11 -1.49 -1.98
C LEU A 30 -5.44 -2.25 -0.83
N ALA A 31 -4.51 -1.60 -0.13
CA ALA A 31 -3.76 -2.24 0.94
C ALA A 31 -4.66 -2.78 2.06
N CYS A 32 -5.80 -2.12 2.35
CA CYS A 32 -6.70 -2.55 3.42
C CYS A 32 -7.49 -3.82 3.12
N THR A 33 -7.59 -4.25 1.85
CA THR A 33 -8.32 -5.46 1.45
C THR A 33 -7.40 -6.57 0.96
N LYS A 34 -6.09 -6.31 0.84
CA LYS A 34 -5.10 -7.30 0.41
C LYS A 34 -4.60 -8.06 1.64
N ALA A 35 -4.93 -9.35 1.73
CA ALA A 35 -4.47 -10.17 2.85
C ALA A 35 -2.96 -10.47 2.71
N ILE A 36 -2.25 -10.45 3.84
CA ILE A 36 -0.80 -10.75 3.88
C ILE A 36 -0.52 -12.18 3.42
N SER A 37 -1.46 -13.11 3.65
CA SER A 37 -1.41 -14.48 3.12
C SER A 37 -1.34 -14.56 1.60
N ASP A 38 -1.78 -13.52 0.91
CA ASP A 38 -1.87 -13.48 -0.56
C ASP A 38 -0.64 -12.83 -1.20
N VAL A 39 0.38 -12.55 -0.39
CA VAL A 39 1.62 -11.88 -0.79
C VAL A 39 2.76 -12.88 -0.78
N SER A 40 3.63 -12.81 -1.77
CA SER A 40 4.63 -13.84 -2.01
C SER A 40 5.82 -13.74 -1.04
N ASN A 41 6.39 -14.90 -0.67
CA ASN A 41 7.76 -15.02 -0.14
C ASN A 41 8.14 -14.21 1.11
N ASN A 42 7.20 -13.95 2.04
CA ASN A 42 7.45 -13.21 3.29
C ASN A 42 8.05 -11.80 3.12
N ALA A 43 8.09 -11.27 1.89
CA ALA A 43 8.69 -9.99 1.56
C ALA A 43 7.84 -9.30 0.49
N ALA A 44 6.81 -8.59 0.96
CA ALA A 44 5.94 -7.77 0.12
C ALA A 44 6.72 -6.60 -0.48
N ALA A 45 6.86 -6.54 -1.80
CA ALA A 45 7.38 -5.35 -2.45
C ALA A 45 6.23 -4.34 -2.59
N ILE A 46 6.35 -3.18 -1.92
CA ILE A 46 5.33 -2.14 -1.91
C ILE A 46 5.88 -0.88 -2.59
N TYR A 47 5.17 -0.40 -3.60
CA TYR A 47 5.50 0.81 -4.34
C TYR A 47 4.29 1.77 -4.40
N PRO A 48 4.52 3.07 -4.61
CA PRO A 48 3.45 4.01 -4.92
C PRO A 48 2.72 3.62 -6.21
N LEU A 49 1.53 4.20 -6.43
CA LEU A 49 0.85 4.00 -7.69
C LEU A 49 1.71 4.52 -8.86
N PRO A 50 1.87 3.72 -9.94
CA PRO A 50 2.63 4.14 -11.10
C PRO A 50 1.95 5.34 -11.77
N HIS A 51 2.77 6.20 -12.39
CA HIS A 51 2.33 7.41 -13.11
C HIS A 51 1.61 8.47 -12.25
N MET A 52 1.70 8.40 -10.92
CA MET A 52 1.26 9.47 -10.02
C MET A 52 2.46 10.20 -9.40
N PRO A 53 2.34 11.52 -9.10
CA PRO A 53 3.39 12.23 -8.38
C PRO A 53 3.50 11.69 -6.94
N VAL A 54 4.72 11.31 -6.56
CA VAL A 54 5.03 10.88 -5.19
C VAL A 54 5.27 12.11 -4.32
N VAL A 55 4.48 12.25 -3.24
CA VAL A 55 4.66 13.35 -2.27
C VAL A 55 5.74 12.96 -1.24
N LYS A 56 5.58 11.79 -0.62
CA LYS A 56 6.54 11.16 0.29
C LYS A 56 6.14 9.70 0.46
N ASP A 57 7.09 8.78 0.34
CA ASP A 57 6.89 7.33 0.49
C ASP A 57 5.71 6.80 -0.36
N LEU A 58 4.53 6.50 0.21
CA LEU A 58 3.39 5.81 -0.44
C LEU A 58 2.11 6.66 -0.60
#